data_AF-A0A3N7DCF0-F1
#
_entry.id   AF-A0A3N7DCF0-F1
#
_cell.length_a   1.000
_cell.length_b   1.000
_cell.length_c   1.000
_cell.angle_alpha   90.00
_cell.angle_beta   90.00
_cell.angle_gamma   90.00
#
_symmetry.space_group_name_H-M   'P 1'
#
loop_
_entity.id
_entity.type
_entity.pdbx_description
1 polymer ?
#
loop_
_entity_poly.entity_id
_entity_poly.type
_entity_poly.pdbx_seq_one_letter_code
_entity_poly.pdbx_strand_id
1 'polypeptide(L)'
;MQNITYSPLSLEELNKIAEIDRSENISEVYIYKKGQLLTEQVNETVTAFEPAELAAIIEKQKHLKQGDGEVVGAFINHTLVGVASIENRKRGLRCEYCKMDILYVSNAWRGKKIGQHLVEEIKKVGRNYQAKKLYISATPTKASVDFYLKSGACLTKEIDQELFDLEPLDIHLEMDV
;
A
#
# COMPACT_ATOMS: atom_id res chain seq x y z
N MET A 1 -24.97 0.28 -10.63
CA MET A 1 -23.65 0.32 -9.94
C MET A 1 -22.59 0.18 -11.01
N GLN A 2 -21.56 1.03 -11.02
CA GLN A 2 -20.45 0.85 -11.98
C GLN A 2 -19.68 -0.42 -11.58
N ASN A 3 -19.42 -1.30 -12.55
CA ASN A 3 -18.75 -2.57 -12.29
C ASN A 3 -17.25 -2.31 -12.12
N ILE A 4 -16.68 -2.76 -11.00
CA ILE A 4 -15.24 -2.63 -10.72
C ILE A 4 -14.61 -3.98 -11.01
N THR A 5 -13.58 -4.00 -11.84
CA THR A 5 -12.80 -5.21 -12.15
C THR A 5 -11.42 -5.11 -11.52
N TYR A 6 -10.89 -6.25 -11.06
CA TYR A 6 -9.57 -6.34 -10.44
C TYR A 6 -8.71 -7.27 -11.29
N SER A 7 -7.51 -6.85 -11.65
CA SER A 7 -6.61 -7.64 -12.48
C SER A 7 -5.14 -7.25 -12.26
N PRO A 8 -4.20 -8.20 -12.45
CA PRO A 8 -2.78 -7.87 -12.55
C PRO A 8 -2.54 -6.83 -13.65
N LEU A 9 -1.65 -5.87 -13.40
CA LEU A 9 -1.22 -4.87 -14.38
C LEU A 9 -0.05 -5.39 -15.20
N SER A 10 -0.09 -5.23 -16.51
CA SER A 10 1.10 -5.37 -17.37
C SER A 10 2.11 -4.24 -17.14
N LEU A 11 3.33 -4.38 -17.65
CA LEU A 11 4.37 -3.34 -17.54
C LEU A 11 3.95 -2.00 -18.18
N GLU A 12 3.19 -2.04 -19.27
CA GLU A 12 2.66 -0.83 -19.91
C GLU A 12 1.56 -0.18 -19.07
N GLU A 13 0.68 -0.99 -18.48
CA GLU A 13 -0.41 -0.50 -17.64
C GLU A 13 0.07 0.11 -16.32
N LEU A 14 1.31 -0.14 -15.87
CA LEU A 14 1.88 0.55 -14.70
C LEU A 14 1.94 2.07 -14.89
N ASN A 15 2.01 2.57 -16.12
CA ASN A 15 1.94 4.02 -16.37
C ASN A 15 0.56 4.60 -16.01
N LYS A 16 -0.49 3.77 -15.93
CA LYS A 16 -1.84 4.18 -15.50
C LYS A 16 -1.91 4.54 -14.02
N ILE A 17 -0.87 4.30 -13.22
CA ILE A 17 -0.79 4.84 -11.85
C ILE A 17 -0.96 6.38 -11.87
N ALA A 18 -0.58 7.04 -12.95
CA ALA A 18 -0.82 8.46 -13.18
C ALA A 18 -2.32 8.86 -13.25
N GLU A 19 -3.23 7.91 -13.46
CA GLU A 19 -4.69 8.14 -13.46
C GLU A 19 -5.26 8.22 -12.03
N ILE A 20 -4.48 7.84 -11.01
CA ILE A 20 -4.92 7.85 -9.62
C ILE A 20 -4.96 9.27 -9.07
N ASP A 21 -6.14 9.69 -8.61
CA ASP A 21 -6.29 10.90 -7.80
C ASP A 21 -5.95 10.61 -6.33
N ARG A 22 -4.70 10.87 -5.94
CA ARG A 22 -4.27 10.66 -4.54
C ARG A 22 -4.73 11.73 -3.56
N SER A 23 -5.42 12.78 -4.01
CA SER A 23 -5.71 13.95 -3.19
C SER A 23 -6.28 13.57 -1.81
N GLU A 24 -5.81 14.24 -0.78
CA GLU A 24 -6.16 13.94 0.61
C GLU A 24 -6.02 15.17 1.49
N ASN A 25 -6.98 15.36 2.40
CA ASN A 25 -6.86 16.29 3.51
C ASN A 25 -6.43 15.51 4.76
N ILE A 26 -5.29 15.85 5.32
CA ILE A 26 -4.69 15.16 6.46
C ILE A 26 -4.86 16.07 7.67
N SER A 27 -5.72 15.66 8.60
CA SER A 27 -5.94 16.37 9.87
C SER A 27 -5.19 15.73 11.05
N GLU A 28 -4.84 14.45 10.93
CA GLU A 28 -4.19 13.69 12.00
C GLU A 28 -3.19 12.69 11.45
N VAL A 29 -2.08 12.55 12.17
CA VAL A 29 -1.07 11.52 11.95
C VAL A 29 -0.85 10.71 13.22
N TYR A 30 -0.37 9.49 13.05
CA TYR A 30 0.13 8.65 14.12
C TYR A 30 1.63 8.83 14.31
N ILE A 31 2.05 8.80 15.56
CA ILE A 31 3.46 8.74 15.96
C ILE A 31 3.63 7.49 16.82
N TYR A 32 4.59 6.65 16.44
CA TYR A 32 4.96 5.49 17.25
C TYR A 32 6.00 5.88 18.30
N LYS A 33 5.62 5.83 19.59
CA LYS A 33 6.52 6.12 20.72
C LYS A 33 6.34 5.08 21.81
N LYS A 34 7.44 4.44 22.22
CA LYS A 34 7.50 3.49 23.35
C LYS A 34 6.42 2.39 23.28
N GLY A 35 6.20 1.82 22.09
CA GLY A 35 5.22 0.74 21.91
C GLY A 35 3.78 1.20 21.71
N GLN A 36 3.51 2.50 21.64
CA GLN A 36 2.17 3.06 21.54
C GLN A 36 2.03 3.96 20.32
N LEU A 37 0.85 3.92 19.72
CA LEU A 37 0.42 4.85 18.68
C LEU A 37 -0.26 6.06 19.35
N LEU A 38 0.36 7.22 19.23
CA LEU A 38 -0.18 8.51 19.67
C LEU A 38 -0.64 9.28 18.43
N THR A 39 -1.71 10.06 18.54
CA THR A 39 -2.14 10.95 17.45
C THR A 39 -1.59 12.36 17.65
N GLU A 40 -1.24 13.01 16.55
CA GLU A 40 -0.90 14.42 16.49
C GLU A 40 -1.77 15.11 15.43
N GLN A 41 -2.25 16.31 15.75
CA GLN A 41 -3.05 17.11 14.83
C GLN A 41 -2.12 17.81 13.84
N VAL A 42 -2.44 17.70 12.56
CA VAL A 42 -1.77 18.38 11.46
C VAL A 42 -2.81 19.04 10.57
N ASN A 43 -2.41 19.95 9.69
CA ASN A 43 -3.32 20.54 8.70
C ASN A 43 -2.61 20.59 7.37
N GLU A 44 -2.56 19.44 6.70
CA GLU A 44 -1.88 19.27 5.42
C GLU A 44 -2.88 18.87 4.34
N THR A 45 -2.60 19.29 3.10
CA THR A 45 -3.41 18.94 1.94
C THR A 45 -2.49 18.46 0.84
N VAL A 46 -2.72 17.23 0.42
CA VAL A 46 -2.10 16.64 -0.77
C VAL A 46 -3.08 16.80 -1.92
N THR A 47 -2.66 17.44 -3.01
CA THR A 47 -3.54 17.68 -4.17
C THR A 47 -3.29 16.71 -5.31
N ALA A 48 -2.04 16.31 -5.53
CA ALA A 48 -1.65 15.37 -6.57
C ALA A 48 -0.33 14.68 -6.18
N PHE A 49 0.11 13.72 -6.99
CA PHE A 49 1.50 13.28 -6.94
C PHE A 49 2.40 14.38 -7.49
N GLU A 50 3.53 14.63 -6.86
CA GLU A 50 4.57 15.44 -7.50
C GLU A 50 5.13 14.69 -8.72
N PRO A 51 5.40 15.34 -9.87
CA PRO A 51 5.78 14.63 -11.09
C PRO A 51 7.00 13.71 -10.93
N ALA A 52 8.02 14.13 -10.18
CA ALA A 52 9.21 13.33 -9.91
C ALA A 52 8.91 12.14 -8.98
N GLU A 53 8.03 12.33 -8.00
CA GLU A 53 7.57 11.26 -7.09
C GLU A 53 6.76 10.21 -7.87
N LEU A 54 5.82 10.64 -8.71
CA LEU A 54 5.02 9.75 -9.55
C LEU A 54 5.91 8.92 -10.49
N ALA A 55 6.87 9.56 -11.16
CA ALA A 55 7.82 8.86 -12.02
C ALA A 55 8.62 7.82 -11.22
N ALA A 56 9.10 8.18 -10.02
CA ALA A 56 9.81 7.25 -9.15
C ALA A 56 8.94 6.07 -8.68
N ILE A 57 7.66 6.31 -8.35
CA ILE A 57 6.71 5.25 -8.00
C ILE A 57 6.53 4.30 -9.18
N ILE A 58 6.24 4.81 -10.38
CA ILE A 58 6.02 4.00 -11.58
C ILE A 58 7.27 3.15 -11.90
N GLU A 59 8.47 3.74 -11.86
CA GLU A 59 9.71 3.00 -12.12
C GLU A 59 9.98 1.94 -11.04
N LYS A 60 9.75 2.25 -9.75
CA LYS A 60 9.83 1.25 -8.68
C LYS A 60 8.85 0.09 -8.90
N GLN A 61 7.61 0.36 -9.32
CA GLN A 61 6.63 -0.70 -9.59
C GLN A 61 7.00 -1.55 -10.82
N LYS A 62 7.64 -0.95 -11.84
CA LYS A 62 8.18 -1.70 -12.99
C LYS A 62 9.29 -2.65 -12.54
N HIS A 63 10.24 -2.15 -11.74
CA HIS A 63 11.30 -2.98 -11.19
C HIS A 63 10.77 -4.09 -10.27
N LEU A 64 9.82 -3.77 -9.40
CA LEU A 64 9.13 -4.75 -8.54
C LEU A 64 8.51 -5.85 -9.41
N LYS A 65 7.77 -5.50 -10.47
CA LYS A 65 7.13 -6.48 -11.34
C LYS A 65 8.13 -7.33 -12.13
N GLN A 66 9.26 -6.75 -12.54
CA GLN A 66 10.35 -7.46 -13.20
C GLN A 66 11.07 -8.44 -12.25
N GLY A 67 11.08 -8.16 -10.94
CA GLY A 67 11.65 -8.99 -9.88
C GLY A 67 10.66 -9.96 -9.26
N ASP A 68 9.74 -10.51 -10.04
CA ASP A 68 8.68 -11.45 -9.61
C ASP A 68 7.69 -10.89 -8.57
N GLY A 69 7.65 -9.58 -8.35
CA GLY A 69 6.57 -8.94 -7.61
C GLY A 69 5.30 -8.84 -8.45
N GLU A 70 4.17 -8.56 -7.80
CA GLU A 70 2.88 -8.40 -8.49
C GLU A 70 2.28 -7.02 -8.20
N VAL A 71 1.60 -6.46 -9.20
CA VAL A 71 0.85 -5.21 -9.07
C VAL A 71 -0.56 -5.45 -9.58
N VAL A 72 -1.55 -5.22 -8.73
CA VAL A 72 -2.97 -5.44 -9.03
C VAL A 72 -3.67 -4.08 -9.12
N GLY A 73 -4.41 -3.88 -10.21
CA GLY A 73 -5.23 -2.69 -10.44
C GLY A 73 -6.71 -2.93 -10.19
N ALA A 74 -7.42 -1.89 -9.78
CA ALA A 74 -8.87 -1.81 -9.77
C ALA A 74 -9.32 -0.85 -10.88
N PHE A 75 -10.19 -1.31 -11.77
CA PHE A 75 -10.60 -0.59 -12.97
C PHE A 75 -12.09 -0.28 -13.00
N ILE A 76 -12.40 0.90 -13.55
CA ILE A 76 -13.75 1.32 -13.91
C ILE A 76 -13.69 1.92 -15.32
N ASN A 77 -14.43 1.35 -16.27
CA ASN A 77 -14.46 1.82 -17.66
C ASN A 77 -13.05 2.01 -18.27
N HIS A 78 -12.11 1.12 -17.98
CA HIS A 78 -10.68 1.15 -18.41
C HIS A 78 -9.79 2.20 -17.71
N THR A 79 -10.34 2.97 -16.77
CA THR A 79 -9.57 3.88 -15.90
C THR A 79 -9.14 3.15 -14.64
N LEU A 80 -7.86 3.25 -14.29
CA LEU A 80 -7.31 2.75 -13.05
C LEU A 80 -7.77 3.66 -11.89
N VAL A 81 -8.57 3.12 -10.98
CA VAL A 81 -9.12 3.86 -9.83
C VAL A 81 -8.53 3.40 -8.50
N GLY A 82 -7.77 2.30 -8.50
CA GLY A 82 -6.97 1.87 -7.37
C GLY A 82 -5.85 0.93 -7.81
N VAL A 83 -4.80 0.83 -7.01
CA VAL A 83 -3.65 -0.02 -7.28
C VAL A 83 -3.06 -0.51 -5.96
N ALA A 84 -2.58 -1.76 -5.92
CA ALA A 84 -1.79 -2.29 -4.83
C ALA A 84 -0.67 -3.19 -5.36
N SER A 85 0.40 -3.36 -4.60
CA SER A 85 1.52 -4.23 -5.02
C SER A 85 2.14 -5.02 -3.88
N ILE A 86 2.83 -6.10 -4.24
CA ILE A 86 3.55 -6.97 -3.32
C ILE A 86 4.88 -7.44 -3.92
N GLU A 87 5.95 -7.32 -3.13
CA GLU A 87 7.26 -7.87 -3.44
C GLU A 87 7.29 -9.38 -3.16
N ASN A 88 7.96 -10.16 -4.02
CA ASN A 88 8.26 -11.57 -3.72
C ASN A 88 9.53 -11.76 -2.87
N ARG A 89 10.12 -10.67 -2.39
CA ARG A 89 11.26 -10.74 -1.46
C ARG A 89 10.80 -11.25 -0.10
N LYS A 90 11.42 -12.32 0.38
CA LYS A 90 11.21 -12.86 1.73
C LYS A 90 11.89 -11.99 2.78
N ARG A 91 11.13 -11.68 3.82
CA ARG A 91 11.55 -10.80 4.91
C ARG A 91 11.31 -11.47 6.27
N GLY A 92 12.02 -10.99 7.26
CA GLY A 92 12.06 -11.50 8.63
C GLY A 92 12.92 -12.76 8.82
N LEU A 93 13.27 -13.07 10.07
CA LEU A 93 14.17 -14.13 10.51
C LEU A 93 13.70 -15.53 10.06
N ARG A 94 12.38 -15.71 9.93
CA ARG A 94 11.77 -16.96 9.44
C ARG A 94 11.35 -16.91 7.98
N CYS A 95 11.66 -15.84 7.25
CA CYS A 95 11.26 -15.64 5.85
C CYS A 95 9.73 -15.70 5.65
N GLU A 96 8.96 -15.29 6.65
CA GLU A 96 7.49 -15.40 6.68
C GLU A 96 6.76 -14.20 6.06
N TYR A 97 7.48 -13.10 5.82
CA TYR A 97 6.89 -11.85 5.33
C TYR A 97 7.16 -11.63 3.84
N CYS A 98 6.19 -11.00 3.17
CA CYS A 98 6.37 -10.30 1.90
C CYS A 98 5.87 -8.86 2.07
N LYS A 99 6.59 -7.87 1.52
CA LYS A 99 6.19 -6.45 1.63
C LYS A 99 5.03 -6.17 0.69
N MET A 100 3.93 -5.65 1.21
CA MET A 100 2.93 -4.94 0.41
C MET A 100 3.44 -3.50 0.24
N ASP A 101 3.80 -3.11 -0.97
CA ASP A 101 4.63 -1.91 -1.21
C ASP A 101 3.79 -0.64 -1.34
N ILE A 102 2.85 -0.58 -2.28
CA ILE A 102 1.91 0.55 -2.39
C ILE A 102 0.46 0.09 -2.27
N LEU A 103 -0.40 1.02 -1.84
CA LEU A 103 -1.85 0.95 -1.97
C LEU A 103 -2.38 2.37 -2.18
N TYR A 104 -3.02 2.59 -3.33
CA TYR A 104 -3.74 3.83 -3.57
C TYR A 104 -5.15 3.53 -4.06
N VAL A 105 -6.09 4.39 -3.63
CA VAL A 105 -7.45 4.46 -4.17
C VAL A 105 -7.75 5.91 -4.44
N SER A 106 -8.17 6.19 -5.67
CA SER A 106 -8.56 7.51 -6.13
C SER A 106 -9.60 8.13 -5.19
N ASN A 107 -9.45 9.41 -4.84
CA ASN A 107 -10.27 10.11 -3.85
C ASN A 107 -11.78 9.85 -4.03
N ALA A 108 -12.30 10.08 -5.25
CA ALA A 108 -13.71 9.90 -5.60
C ALA A 108 -14.25 8.47 -5.39
N TRP A 109 -13.35 7.49 -5.24
CA TRP A 109 -13.66 6.07 -5.12
C TRP A 109 -13.36 5.48 -3.74
N ARG A 110 -12.85 6.28 -2.80
CA ARG A 110 -12.68 5.88 -1.39
C ARG A 110 -14.05 5.61 -0.73
N GLY A 111 -14.06 4.79 0.32
CA GLY A 111 -15.29 4.37 1.01
C GLY A 111 -16.14 3.34 0.25
N LYS A 112 -15.74 2.91 -0.95
CA LYS A 112 -16.44 1.90 -1.78
C LYS A 112 -15.84 0.50 -1.71
N LYS A 113 -15.11 0.21 -0.63
CA LYS A 113 -14.42 -1.07 -0.36
C LYS A 113 -13.31 -1.48 -1.34
N ILE A 114 -12.89 -0.61 -2.26
CA ILE A 114 -11.85 -0.92 -3.27
C ILE A 114 -10.52 -1.31 -2.62
N GLY A 115 -10.08 -0.55 -1.61
CA GLY A 115 -8.83 -0.85 -0.90
C GLY A 115 -8.86 -2.22 -0.22
N GLN A 116 -9.98 -2.59 0.42
CA GLN A 116 -10.15 -3.91 1.03
C GLN A 116 -10.08 -5.03 -0.02
N HIS A 117 -10.73 -4.86 -1.17
CA HIS A 117 -10.64 -5.85 -2.26
C HIS A 117 -9.21 -5.97 -2.80
N LEU A 118 -8.50 -4.85 -2.98
CA LEU A 118 -7.08 -4.87 -3.39
C LEU A 118 -6.20 -5.61 -2.36
N VAL A 119 -6.39 -5.37 -1.06
CA VAL A 119 -5.69 -6.10 0.00
C VAL A 119 -5.96 -7.61 -0.11
N GLU A 120 -7.19 -8.04 -0.37
CA GLU A 120 -7.51 -9.46 -0.53
C GLU A 120 -6.87 -10.07 -1.79
N GLU A 121 -6.77 -9.33 -2.90
CA GLU A 121 -5.99 -9.78 -4.06
C GLU A 121 -4.51 -9.91 -3.72
N ILE A 122 -3.94 -8.94 -3.00
CA ILE A 122 -2.54 -9.01 -2.54
C ILE A 122 -2.30 -10.18 -1.60
N LYS A 123 -3.22 -10.51 -0.70
CA LYS A 123 -3.13 -11.72 0.14
C LYS A 123 -3.14 -12.99 -0.71
N LYS A 124 -3.96 -13.08 -1.76
CA LYS A 124 -3.93 -14.24 -2.67
C LYS A 124 -2.54 -14.42 -3.29
N VAL A 125 -1.94 -13.33 -3.74
CA VAL A 125 -0.57 -13.35 -4.28
C VAL A 125 0.44 -13.74 -3.21
N GLY A 126 0.35 -13.17 -2.00
CA GLY A 126 1.23 -13.51 -0.87
C GLY A 126 1.19 -14.99 -0.51
N ARG A 127 0.01 -15.63 -0.56
CA ARG A 127 -0.14 -17.09 -0.34
C ARG A 127 0.58 -17.89 -1.42
N ASN A 128 0.51 -17.46 -2.67
CA ASN A 128 1.24 -18.09 -3.77
C ASN A 128 2.76 -17.95 -3.60
N TYR A 129 3.21 -16.85 -3.00
CA TYR A 129 4.61 -16.68 -2.61
C TYR A 129 4.97 -17.49 -1.36
N GLN A 130 4.03 -18.16 -0.69
CA GLN A 130 4.22 -18.84 0.61
C GLN A 130 4.51 -17.88 1.78
N ALA A 131 4.15 -16.60 1.66
CA ALA A 131 4.16 -15.69 2.80
C ALA A 131 3.09 -16.12 3.82
N LYS A 132 3.40 -15.93 5.10
CA LYS A 132 2.42 -16.04 6.20
C LYS A 132 1.81 -14.69 6.51
N LYS A 133 2.57 -13.61 6.28
CA LYS A 133 2.18 -12.25 6.61
C LYS A 133 2.56 -11.27 5.51
N LEU A 134 1.75 -10.25 5.33
CA LEU A 134 2.14 -9.01 4.67
C LEU A 134 2.91 -8.15 5.66
N TYR A 135 4.00 -7.56 5.22
CA TYR A 135 4.67 -6.45 5.90
C TYR A 135 4.25 -5.14 5.24
N ILE A 136 3.84 -4.16 6.02
CA ILE A 136 3.31 -2.88 5.52
C ILE A 136 4.08 -1.75 6.20
N SER A 137 4.73 -0.90 5.40
CA SER A 137 5.22 0.41 5.85
C SER A 137 4.12 1.41 5.53
N ALA A 138 3.35 1.82 6.54
CA ALA A 138 2.20 2.69 6.32
C ALA A 138 2.59 4.15 6.58
N THR A 139 2.38 5.02 5.59
CA THR A 139 2.45 6.48 5.78
C THR A 139 1.63 6.86 7.01
N PRO A 140 2.18 7.66 7.94
CA PRO A 140 1.61 7.82 9.28
C PRO A 140 0.28 8.58 9.33
N THR A 141 -0.34 8.95 8.20
CA THR A 141 -1.69 9.51 8.19
C THR A 141 -2.67 8.61 8.94
N LYS A 142 -3.52 9.22 9.77
CA LYS A 142 -4.51 8.48 10.54
C LYS A 142 -5.43 7.65 9.64
N ALA A 143 -5.79 8.18 8.48
CA ALA A 143 -6.63 7.49 7.50
C ALA A 143 -5.99 6.19 6.99
N SER A 144 -4.70 6.22 6.63
CA SER A 144 -3.97 5.05 6.12
C SER A 144 -3.77 4.00 7.20
N VAL A 145 -3.31 4.40 8.39
CA VAL A 145 -3.08 3.47 9.50
C VAL A 145 -4.41 2.86 9.99
N ASP A 146 -5.46 3.67 10.17
CA ASP A 146 -6.79 3.17 10.56
C ASP A 146 -7.35 2.20 9.53
N PHE A 147 -7.10 2.43 8.23
CA PHE A 147 -7.51 1.51 7.17
C PHE A 147 -6.90 0.13 7.37
N TYR A 148 -5.58 0.05 7.59
CA TYR A 148 -4.90 -1.23 7.80
C TYR A 148 -5.32 -1.91 9.10
N LEU A 149 -5.40 -1.16 10.21
CA LEU A 149 -5.85 -1.70 11.50
C LEU A 149 -7.27 -2.28 11.40
N LYS A 150 -8.21 -1.57 10.73
CA LYS A 150 -9.57 -2.07 10.47
C LYS A 150 -9.62 -3.24 9.50
N SER A 151 -8.58 -3.42 8.68
CA SER A 151 -8.44 -4.54 7.74
C SER A 151 -7.74 -5.76 8.36
N GLY A 152 -7.46 -5.72 9.67
CA GLY A 152 -6.87 -6.83 10.43
C GLY A 152 -5.36 -6.73 10.61
N ALA A 153 -4.73 -5.60 10.27
CA ALA A 153 -3.33 -5.38 10.58
C ALA A 153 -3.13 -5.08 12.07
N CYS A 154 -1.93 -5.36 12.57
CA CYS A 154 -1.45 -4.91 13.87
C CYS A 154 0.00 -4.42 13.74
N LEU A 155 0.54 -3.80 14.79
CA LEU A 155 1.96 -3.44 14.82
C LEU A 155 2.81 -4.68 14.58
N THR A 156 3.81 -4.57 13.71
CA THR A 156 4.69 -5.71 13.43
C THR A 156 5.47 -6.11 14.68
N LYS A 157 5.67 -7.43 14.85
CA LYS A 157 6.49 -7.97 15.94
C LYS A 157 7.98 -7.95 15.61
N GLU A 158 8.31 -7.85 14.32
CA GLU A 158 9.67 -7.95 13.81
C GLU A 158 9.89 -6.83 12.80
N ILE A 159 10.64 -5.80 13.21
CA ILE A 159 10.94 -4.67 12.32
C ILE A 159 11.94 -5.12 11.25
N ASP A 160 11.60 -4.90 9.99
CA ASP A 160 12.54 -5.00 8.88
C ASP A 160 13.40 -3.73 8.87
N GLN A 161 14.67 -3.87 9.24
CA GLN A 161 15.58 -2.73 9.42
C GLN A 161 15.80 -1.96 8.12
N GLU A 162 15.82 -2.63 6.96
CA GLU A 162 16.02 -1.97 5.67
C GLU A 162 14.82 -1.07 5.33
N LEU A 163 13.60 -1.53 5.60
CA LEU A 163 12.41 -0.72 5.41
C LEU A 163 12.30 0.40 6.43
N PHE A 164 12.67 0.14 7.70
CA PHE A 164 12.67 1.15 8.74
C PHE A 164 13.68 2.26 8.46
N ASP A 165 14.88 1.93 7.99
CA ASP A 165 15.90 2.93 7.65
C ASP A 165 15.49 3.78 6.45
N LEU A 166 14.71 3.20 5.52
CA LEU A 166 14.18 3.92 4.35
C LEU A 166 13.06 4.91 4.74
N GLU A 167 12.14 4.49 5.62
CA GLU A 167 10.94 5.24 5.99
C GLU A 167 10.74 5.24 7.52
N PRO A 168 11.63 5.88 8.31
CA PRO A 168 11.66 5.76 9.78
C PRO A 168 10.46 6.39 10.51
N LEU A 169 9.64 7.15 9.79
CA LEU A 169 8.43 7.78 10.30
C LEU A 169 7.16 6.96 10.00
N ASP A 170 7.27 5.94 9.16
CA ASP A 170 6.13 5.09 8.84
C ASP A 170 5.74 4.21 10.03
N ILE A 171 4.47 3.82 10.03
CA ILE A 171 3.96 2.86 10.99
C ILE A 171 4.10 1.47 10.40
N HIS A 172 5.03 0.69 10.97
CA HIS A 172 5.30 -0.66 10.52
C HIS A 172 4.28 -1.65 11.07
N LEU A 173 3.51 -2.25 10.15
CA LEU A 173 2.40 -3.14 10.44
C LEU A 173 2.62 -4.52 9.83
N GLU A 174 1.96 -5.53 10.41
CA GLU A 174 1.82 -6.85 9.83
C GLU A 174 0.35 -7.24 9.70
N MET A 175 0.04 -8.04 8.68
CA MET A 175 -1.30 -8.57 8.44
C MET A 175 -1.20 -10.02 7.97
N ASP A 176 -2.01 -10.93 8.51
CA ASP A 176 -2.00 -12.32 8.05
C ASP A 176 -2.48 -12.42 6.59
N VAL A 177 -1.85 -13.36 5.87
CA VAL A 177 -2.15 -13.68 4.47
C VAL A 177 -3.10 -14.85 4.40
#